data_AF-A0A6G0VQ80-F1
#
_entry.id   AF-A0A6G0VQ80-F1
#
_cell.length_a   1.000
_cell.length_b   1.000
_cell.length_c   1.000
_cell.angle_alpha   90.00
_cell.angle_beta   90.00
_cell.angle_gamma   90.00
#
_symmetry.space_group_name_H-M   'P 1'
#
loop_
_entity.id
_entity.type
_entity.pdbx_description
1 polymer ?
#
loop_
_entity_poly.entity_id
_entity_poly.type
_entity_poly.pdbx_seq_one_letter_code
_entity_poly.pdbx_strand_id
1 'polypeptide(L)' 'MFSCSVCDKAFTLIKNLHRHAKLHESLTKILCSICSEIFTRRDNLVRHNKEKHRKYFFF' A
#
# COMPACT_ATOMS: atom_id res chain seq x y z
N MET A 1 -18.66 7.59 -10.59
CA MET A 1 -18.01 6.28 -10.36
C MET A 1 -16.79 6.23 -11.25
N PHE A 2 -15.61 5.88 -10.72
CA PHE A 2 -14.34 5.89 -11.44
C PHE A 2 -13.89 4.46 -11.69
N SER A 3 -13.82 4.05 -12.96
CA SER A 3 -13.52 2.68 -13.36
C SER A 3 -12.03 2.49 -13.67
N CYS A 4 -11.51 1.31 -13.38
CA CYS A 4 -10.17 0.92 -13.80
C CYS A 4 -10.17 0.52 -15.29
N SER A 5 -9.15 0.95 -16.03
CA SER A 5 -8.97 0.61 -17.44
C SER A 5 -8.39 -0.80 -17.68
N VAL A 6 -7.89 -1.45 -16.62
CA VAL A 6 -7.20 -2.75 -16.70
C VAL A 6 -8.06 -3.89 -16.14
N CYS A 7 -9.08 -3.59 -15.33
CA CYS A 7 -10.00 -4.61 -14.79
C CYS A 7 -11.36 -3.99 -14.45
N ASP A 8 -12.38 -4.82 -14.21
CA ASP A 8 -13.78 -4.40 -13.96
C ASP A 8 -14.06 -3.77 -12.58
N LYS A 9 -13.03 -3.26 -11.90
CA LYS A 9 -13.22 -2.57 -10.61
C LYS A 9 -13.58 -1.11 -10.81
N ALA A 10 -14.59 -0.67 -10.06
CA ALA A 10 -14.98 0.73 -9.97
C ALA A 10 -14.93 1.25 -8.53
N PHE A 11 -14.60 2.53 -8.39
CA PHE A 11 -14.41 3.19 -7.11
C PHE A 11 -15.25 4.47 -7.04
N THR A 12 -15.70 4.83 -5.84
CA THR A 12 -16.45 6.08 -5.62
C THR A 12 -15.55 7.32 -5.61
N LEU A 13 -14.25 7.15 -5.31
CA LEU A 13 -13.28 8.24 -5.19
C LEU A 13 -12.09 8.01 -6.12
N ILE A 14 -11.69 9.06 -6.85
CA ILE A 14 -10.56 9.00 -7.79
C ILE A 14 -9.24 8.60 -7.11
N LYS A 15 -9.01 9.06 -5.87
CA LYS A 15 -7.83 8.65 -5.07
C LYS A 15 -7.75 7.14 -4.85
N ASN A 16 -8.90 6.46 -4.75
CA ASN A 16 -8.94 5.01 -4.58
C ASN A 16 -8.64 4.29 -5.89
N LEU A 17 -9.15 4.82 -7.02
CA LEU A 17 -8.81 4.33 -8.36
C LEU A 17 -7.31 4.48 -8.63
N HIS A 18 -6.72 5.66 -8.38
CA HIS A 18 -5.28 5.89 -8.57
C HIS A 18 -4.44 4.96 -7.70
N ARG A 19 -4.82 4.75 -6.44
CA ARG A 19 -4.14 3.78 -5.56
C ARG A 19 -4.27 2.35 -6.10
N HIS A 20 -5.42 1.99 -6.65
CA HIS A 20 -5.64 0.67 -7.24
C HIS A 20 -4.84 0.47 -8.52
N ALA A 21 -4.72 1.48 -9.39
CA ALA A 21 -3.98 1.41 -10.64
C ALA A 21 -2.49 1.06 -10.42
N LYS A 22 -1.90 1.51 -9.30
CA LYS A 22 -0.55 1.15 -8.87
C LYS A 22 -0.35 -0.34 -8.56
N LEU A 23 -1.42 -1.15 -8.48
CA LEU A 23 -1.29 -2.60 -8.35
C LEU A 23 -1.04 -3.27 -9.71
N HIS A 24 -1.45 -2.63 -10.80
CA HIS A 24 -1.22 -3.11 -12.16
C HIS A 24 0.18 -2.74 -12.64
N GLU A 25 0.66 -1.54 -12.30
CA GLU A 25 2.08 -1.21 -12.39
C GLU A 25 2.82 -1.93 -11.26
N SER A 26 3.67 -2.91 -11.57
CA SER A 26 4.37 -3.76 -10.57
C SER A 26 5.34 -3.01 -9.62
N LEU A 27 5.26 -1.68 -9.56
CA LEU A 27 6.03 -0.75 -8.75
C LEU A 27 5.32 -0.45 -7.44
N THR A 28 5.22 -1.44 -6.56
CA THR A 28 4.98 -1.15 -5.15
C THR A 28 5.48 -2.31 -4.30
N LYS A 29 6.79 -2.48 -4.18
CA LYS A 29 7.36 -3.31 -3.12
C LYS A 29 8.10 -2.39 -2.19
N ILE A 30 7.57 -2.24 -0.98
CA ILE A 30 8.13 -1.43 0.09
C ILE A 30 8.64 -2.42 1.13
N LEU A 31 9.94 -2.43 1.37
CA LEU A 31 10.56 -3.33 2.33
C LEU A 31 10.45 -2.74 3.74
N CYS A 32 10.10 -3.56 4.73
CA CYS A 32 10.32 -3.21 6.12
C CYS A 32 11.83 -3.26 6.41
N SER A 33 12.41 -2.16 6.89
CA SER A 33 13.84 -2.09 7.22
C SER A 33 14.25 -2.95 8.42
N ILE A 34 13.28 -3.52 9.15
CA ILE A 34 13.52 -4.25 10.40
C ILE A 34 13.44 -5.77 10.17
N CYS A 35 12.39 -6.25 9.47
CA CYS A 35 12.19 -7.68 9.22
C CYS A 35 12.25 -8.07 7.73
N SER A 36 12.52 -7.13 6.82
CA SER A 36 12.55 -7.35 5.37
C SER A 36 11.24 -7.84 4.74
N GLU A 37 10.12 -7.82 5.46
CA GLU A 37 8.81 -8.11 4.86
C GLU A 37 8.43 -7.08 3.79
N ILE A 38 7.79 -7.56 2.73
CA ILE A 38 7.45 -6.76 1.55
C ILE A 38 5.98 -6.33 1.63
N PHE A 39 5.75 -5.03 1.51
CA PHE A 39 4.43 -4.42 1.50
C PHE A 39 4.16 -3.73 0.18
N THR A 40 2.92 -3.82 -0.30
CA THR A 40 2.49 -3.09 -1.50
C THR A 40 1.98 -1.68 -1.22
N ARG A 41 1.90 -1.27 0.06
CA ARG A 41 1.39 0.05 0.43
C ARG A 41 2.07 0.57 1.69
N ARG A 42 2.34 1.88 1.72
CA ARG A 42 3.03 2.55 2.83
C ARG A 42 2.22 2.52 4.13
N ASP A 43 0.91 2.68 4.03
CA ASP A 43 0.02 2.62 5.20
C ASP A 43 0.01 1.23 5.84
N ASN A 44 0.07 0.16 5.02
CA ASN A 44 0.25 -1.20 5.53
C ASN A 44 1.59 -1.36 6.27
N LEU A 45 2.70 -0.85 5.69
CA LEU A 45 4.01 -0.87 6.37
C LEU A 45 3.99 -0.08 7.69
N VAL A 46 3.34 1.10 7.72
CA VAL A 46 3.24 1.90 8.95
C VAL A 46 2.46 1.16 10.02
N ARG A 47 1.34 0.53 9.67
CA ARG A 47 0.57 -0.30 10.61
C ARG A 47 1.39 -1.49 11.11
N HIS A 48 2.04 -2.20 10.18
CA HIS A 48 2.97 -3.29 10.50
C HIS A 48 4.03 -2.84 11.50
N ASN A 49 4.70 -1.72 11.23
CA ASN A 49 5.72 -1.20 12.12
C ASN A 49 5.15 -0.82 13.49
N LYS A 50 3.95 -0.25 13.57
CA LYS A 50 3.31 0.08 14.86
C LYS A 50 2.93 -1.16 15.68
N GLU A 51 2.54 -2.25 15.03
CA GLU A 51 2.08 -3.47 15.71
C GLU A 51 3.23 -4.45 16.00
N LYS A 52 4.13 -4.66 15.04
CA LYS A 52 5.22 -5.64 15.08
C LYS A 52 6.57 -5.04 15.47
N HIS A 53 6.77 -3.74 15.22
CA HIS A 53 8.02 -3.04 15.46
C HIS A 53 7.85 -1.76 16.30
N ARG A 54 6.90 -1.78 17.24
CA ARG A 54 6.56 -0.63 18.10
C ARG A 54 7.78 0.00 18.78
N LYS A 55 8.78 -0.82 19.14
CA LYS A 55 10.04 -0.40 19.78
C LYS A 55 10.95 0.44 18.88
N TYR A 56 10.76 0.37 17.56
CA TYR A 56 11.54 1.10 16.56
C TYR A 56 10.74 2.24 15.91
N PHE A 57 9.49 2.47 16.34
CA PHE A 57 8.60 3.50 15.82
C PHE A 57 8.54 4.75 16.73
N PHE A 58 9.55 4.97 17.57
CA PHE A 58 9.67 6.15 18.42
C PHE A 58 10.74 7.10 17.89
N PHE A 59 10.35 8.36 17.70
CA PHE A 59 11.22 9.50 18.03
C PHE A 59 11.33 9.59 19.56
#